data_AF-A0A8B8PX03-F1
#
_entry.id   AF-A0A8B8PX03-F1
#
_cell.length_a   1.000
_cell.length_b   1.000
_cell.length_c   1.000
_cell.angle_alpha   90.00
_cell.angle_beta   90.00
_cell.angle_gamma   90.00
#
_symmetry.space_group_name_H-M   'P 1'
#
loop_
_entity.id
_entity.type
_entity.pdbx_description
1 polymer ?
#
loop_
_entity_poly.entity_id
_entity_poly.type
_entity_poly.pdbx_seq_one_letter_code
_entity_poly.pdbx_strand_id
1 'polypeptide(L)'
;MGPKYDGEKLRSVVHGLLGDTTLSQTLTNVVVPTFDIKCLQPVIFSTNDARANPLKNARLVDVCIGTSAAPTYLPAHCFETRDENGKTRSFDLIDGGVAANNPTLVALSHIRRESLLQNEEFKYINLRETDRILVLSLGTGVAKHEEKYSAAEASRWGLINWIFHNGFTPLIDIFSDASSDMVDLHLSTLFQCLNCKHNYLRIQADTLTGEESSVDVATPKNLQKLVEIGQTLLQKPVSRVNLETGRFEEIEGEGTNGDALSRFAIQLSEERKRRRHAQSLCNSAL
;
A
#
# COMPACT_ATOMS: atom_id res chain seq x y z
N MET A 1 -12.21 -27.72 -2.27
CA MET A 1 -12.82 -26.42 -1.94
C MET A 1 -12.08 -25.33 -2.72
N GLY A 2 -12.80 -24.33 -3.24
CA GLY A 2 -12.23 -23.15 -3.90
C GLY A 2 -12.19 -21.93 -2.96
N PRO A 3 -11.79 -20.74 -3.46
CA PRO A 3 -11.84 -19.49 -2.69
C PRO A 3 -13.27 -19.12 -2.29
N LYS A 4 -13.43 -18.26 -1.27
CA LYS A 4 -14.72 -17.77 -0.76
C LYS A 4 -15.53 -17.03 -1.84
N TYR A 5 -14.84 -16.33 -2.74
CA TYR A 5 -15.43 -15.59 -3.86
C TYR A 5 -14.80 -16.04 -5.19
N ASP A 6 -15.61 -16.08 -6.26
CA ASP A 6 -15.15 -16.47 -7.60
C ASP A 6 -14.33 -15.38 -8.33
N GLY A 7 -14.40 -14.13 -7.85
CA GLY A 7 -13.72 -12.97 -8.42
C GLY A 7 -14.32 -12.43 -9.72
N GLU A 8 -15.39 -13.01 -10.25
CA GLU A 8 -15.96 -12.60 -11.55
C GLU A 8 -16.51 -11.17 -11.51
N LYS A 9 -17.21 -10.82 -10.43
CA LYS A 9 -17.75 -9.47 -10.28
C LYS A 9 -16.64 -8.42 -10.13
N LEU A 10 -15.58 -8.74 -9.39
CA LEU A 10 -14.42 -7.86 -9.24
C LEU A 10 -13.75 -7.63 -10.60
N ARG A 11 -13.46 -8.71 -11.35
CA ARG A 11 -12.90 -8.64 -12.71
C ARG A 11 -13.74 -7.75 -13.63
N SER A 12 -15.06 -7.96 -13.64
CA SER A 12 -15.98 -7.19 -14.48
C SER A 12 -15.97 -5.69 -14.13
N VAL A 13 -16.00 -5.33 -12.84
CA VAL A 13 -15.99 -3.93 -12.39
C VAL A 13 -14.67 -3.26 -12.73
N VAL A 14 -13.54 -3.90 -12.40
CA VAL A 14 -12.20 -3.36 -12.66
C VAL A 14 -11.98 -3.18 -14.17
N HIS A 15 -12.38 -4.16 -14.98
CA HIS A 15 -12.32 -4.05 -16.44
C HIS A 15 -13.18 -2.91 -16.97
N GLY A 16 -14.41 -2.73 -16.45
CA GLY A 16 -15.28 -1.63 -16.84
C GLY A 16 -14.71 -0.25 -16.52
N LEU A 17 -13.92 -0.12 -15.45
CA LEU A 17 -13.31 1.15 -15.03
C LEU A 17 -12.00 1.47 -15.76
N LEU A 18 -11.17 0.47 -16.04
CA LEU A 18 -9.80 0.67 -16.52
C LEU A 18 -9.63 0.34 -18.02
N GLY A 19 -10.53 -0.46 -18.59
CA GLY A 19 -10.43 -0.93 -19.98
C GLY A 19 -9.08 -1.56 -20.28
N ASP A 20 -8.49 -1.18 -21.41
CA ASP A 20 -7.19 -1.68 -21.87
C ASP A 20 -6.00 -0.81 -21.42
N THR A 21 -6.21 0.12 -20.48
CA THR A 21 -5.14 1.02 -20.02
C THR A 21 -3.98 0.22 -19.41
N THR A 22 -2.75 0.53 -19.81
CA THR A 22 -1.52 -0.13 -19.32
C THR A 22 -0.78 0.70 -18.28
N LEU A 23 0.11 0.06 -17.51
CA LEU A 23 0.94 0.72 -16.50
C LEU A 23 1.75 1.90 -17.03
N SER A 24 2.28 1.81 -18.25
CA SER A 24 3.06 2.89 -18.84
C SER A 24 2.25 4.18 -19.09
N GLN A 25 0.91 4.05 -19.21
CA GLN A 25 -0.04 5.12 -19.50
C GLN A 25 -0.53 5.86 -18.24
N THR A 26 -0.07 5.48 -17.05
CA THR A 26 -0.48 6.16 -15.82
C THR A 26 -0.02 7.62 -15.79
N LEU A 27 -0.88 8.51 -15.28
CA LEU A 27 -0.63 9.96 -15.21
C LEU A 27 0.46 10.35 -14.20
N THR A 28 0.64 9.52 -13.18
CA THR A 28 1.70 9.62 -12.18
C THR A 28 2.43 8.29 -12.09
N ASN A 29 3.62 8.29 -11.49
CA ASN A 29 4.31 7.06 -11.16
C ASN A 29 3.50 6.28 -10.11
N VAL A 30 3.20 5.02 -10.44
CA VAL A 30 2.57 4.07 -9.53
C VAL A 30 3.56 2.95 -9.20
N VAL A 31 3.39 2.35 -8.03
CA VAL A 31 4.12 1.17 -7.56
C VAL A 31 3.10 0.26 -6.90
N VAL A 32 2.89 -0.93 -7.46
CA VAL A 32 1.86 -1.87 -7.01
C VAL A 32 2.51 -3.23 -6.72
N PRO A 33 2.58 -3.66 -5.45
CA PRO A 33 3.12 -4.97 -5.10
C PRO A 33 2.13 -6.09 -5.44
N THR A 34 2.66 -7.23 -5.86
CA THR A 34 1.97 -8.51 -6.01
C THR A 34 2.93 -9.62 -5.61
N PHE A 35 2.46 -10.86 -5.46
CA PHE A 35 3.34 -12.01 -5.24
C PHE A 35 3.14 -13.06 -6.32
N ASP A 36 4.21 -13.47 -6.99
CA ASP A 36 4.16 -14.51 -8.02
C ASP A 36 4.38 -15.88 -7.38
N ILE A 37 3.35 -16.74 -7.42
CA ILE A 37 3.37 -18.05 -6.77
C ILE A 37 4.17 -19.10 -7.56
N LYS A 38 4.41 -18.87 -8.85
CA LYS A 38 5.20 -19.79 -9.68
C LYS A 38 6.69 -19.56 -9.47
N CYS A 39 7.09 -18.29 -9.36
CA CYS A 39 8.47 -17.91 -9.07
C CYS A 39 8.78 -17.81 -7.56
N LEU A 40 7.76 -17.84 -6.69
CA LEU A 40 7.87 -17.63 -5.25
C LEU A 40 8.60 -16.33 -4.88
N GLN A 41 8.26 -15.24 -5.56
CA GLN A 41 8.88 -13.93 -5.34
C GLN A 41 7.89 -12.78 -5.48
N PRO A 42 8.10 -11.65 -4.77
CA PRO A 42 7.35 -10.43 -5.01
C PRO A 42 7.55 -9.93 -6.44
N VAL A 43 6.47 -9.48 -7.07
CA VAL A 43 6.50 -8.76 -8.35
C VAL A 43 5.96 -7.36 -8.10
N ILE A 44 6.84 -6.37 -8.25
CA ILE A 44 6.48 -4.96 -8.10
C ILE A 44 6.23 -4.38 -9.49
N PHE A 45 4.98 -4.03 -9.77
CA PHE A 45 4.61 -3.32 -10.98
C PHE A 45 4.86 -1.83 -10.79
N SER A 46 5.64 -1.19 -11.66
CA SER A 46 5.87 0.25 -11.61
C SER A 46 5.76 0.91 -12.98
N THR A 47 5.34 2.18 -13.00
CA THR A 47 5.27 2.97 -14.23
C THR A 47 6.63 3.06 -14.93
N ASN A 48 7.71 3.27 -14.17
CA ASN A 48 9.07 3.39 -14.72
C ASN A 48 9.52 2.07 -15.37
N ASP A 49 9.30 0.94 -14.69
CA ASP A 49 9.60 -0.39 -15.23
C ASP A 49 8.79 -0.70 -16.50
N ALA A 50 7.51 -0.34 -16.51
CA ALA A 50 6.62 -0.54 -17.65
C ALA A 50 7.02 0.32 -18.87
N ARG A 51 7.49 1.55 -18.64
CA ARG A 51 8.01 2.42 -19.72
C ARG A 51 9.36 1.95 -20.25
N ALA A 52 10.19 1.32 -19.40
CA ALA A 52 11.52 0.82 -19.78
C ALA A 52 11.49 -0.56 -20.43
N ASN A 53 10.50 -1.40 -20.11
CA ASN A 53 10.42 -2.78 -20.59
C ASN A 53 8.97 -3.17 -20.94
N PRO A 54 8.65 -3.44 -22.22
CA PRO A 54 7.32 -3.88 -22.65
C PRO A 54 6.81 -5.13 -21.91
N LEU A 55 7.69 -6.06 -21.52
CA LEU A 55 7.34 -7.26 -20.74
C LEU A 55 6.95 -6.96 -19.28
N LYS A 56 7.05 -5.71 -18.86
CA LYS A 56 6.56 -5.22 -17.56
C LYS A 56 5.36 -4.27 -17.71
N ASN A 57 4.97 -3.95 -18.94
CA ASN A 57 3.83 -3.08 -19.24
C ASN A 57 2.51 -3.85 -19.24
N ALA A 58 2.13 -4.37 -18.08
CA ALA A 58 0.85 -5.05 -17.88
C ALA A 58 -0.34 -4.07 -17.99
N ARG A 59 -1.52 -4.60 -18.33
CA ARG A 59 -2.78 -3.84 -18.21
C ARG A 59 -3.07 -3.57 -16.74
N LEU A 60 -3.60 -2.40 -16.44
CA LEU A 60 -3.96 -2.02 -15.07
C LEU A 60 -5.02 -2.96 -14.49
N VAL A 61 -5.92 -3.50 -15.32
CA VAL A 61 -6.87 -4.54 -14.89
C VAL A 61 -6.13 -5.74 -14.31
N ASP A 62 -5.15 -6.27 -15.02
CA ASP A 62 -4.41 -7.47 -14.58
C ASP A 62 -3.62 -7.20 -13.28
N VAL A 63 -3.04 -6.01 -13.16
CA VAL A 63 -2.31 -5.56 -11.97
C VAL A 63 -3.25 -5.41 -10.77
N CYS A 64 -4.40 -4.77 -10.95
CA CYS A 64 -5.40 -4.56 -9.90
C CYS A 64 -6.02 -5.88 -9.42
N ILE A 65 -6.30 -6.83 -10.33
CA ILE A 65 -6.80 -8.14 -9.93
C ILE A 65 -5.72 -8.94 -9.20
N GLY A 66 -4.48 -8.93 -9.71
CA GLY A 66 -3.35 -9.60 -9.06
C GLY A 66 -3.09 -9.09 -7.64
N THR A 67 -3.00 -7.77 -7.44
CA THR A 67 -2.72 -7.20 -6.12
C THR A 67 -3.83 -7.41 -5.09
N SER A 68 -5.07 -7.69 -5.52
CA SER A 68 -6.21 -7.91 -4.62
C SER A 68 -6.58 -9.39 -4.45
N ALA A 69 -5.85 -10.31 -5.09
CA ALA A 69 -6.16 -11.74 -5.10
C ALA A 69 -5.74 -12.42 -3.77
N ALA A 70 -6.39 -12.03 -2.66
CA ALA A 70 -6.09 -12.52 -1.32
C ALA A 70 -6.32 -14.03 -1.22
N PRO A 71 -5.32 -14.82 -0.78
CA PRO A 71 -5.47 -16.26 -0.61
C PRO A 71 -6.67 -16.59 0.26
N THR A 72 -7.37 -17.68 -0.05
CA THR A 72 -8.66 -18.12 0.54
C THR A 72 -9.89 -17.25 0.21
N TYR A 73 -9.72 -15.97 -0.15
CA TYR A 73 -10.84 -15.08 -0.50
C TYR A 73 -11.10 -15.04 -2.00
N LEU A 74 -10.06 -14.85 -2.81
CA LEU A 74 -10.15 -14.67 -4.26
C LEU A 74 -9.22 -15.66 -4.99
N PRO A 75 -9.54 -16.04 -6.24
CA PRO A 75 -8.66 -16.88 -7.04
C PRO A 75 -7.37 -16.13 -7.42
N ALA A 76 -6.27 -16.86 -7.54
CA ALA A 76 -5.05 -16.35 -8.16
C ALA A 76 -5.32 -15.87 -9.60
N HIS A 77 -4.56 -14.87 -10.04
CA HIS A 77 -4.71 -14.25 -11.35
C HIS A 77 -3.52 -14.57 -12.25
N CYS A 78 -3.79 -15.07 -13.46
CA CYS A 78 -2.74 -15.33 -14.44
C CYS A 78 -2.96 -14.53 -15.73
N PHE A 79 -1.87 -14.03 -16.29
CA PHE A 79 -1.87 -13.35 -17.58
C PHE A 79 -0.46 -13.34 -18.18
N GLU A 80 -0.36 -12.89 -19.43
CA GLU A 80 0.92 -12.73 -20.11
C GLU A 80 1.08 -11.33 -20.68
N THR A 81 2.32 -10.84 -20.71
CA THR A 81 2.72 -9.69 -21.50
C THR A 81 3.57 -10.15 -22.68
N ARG A 82 3.63 -9.33 -23.73
CA ARG A 82 4.39 -9.63 -24.94
C ARG A 82 5.13 -8.38 -25.41
N ASP A 83 6.36 -8.56 -25.90
CA ASP A 83 7.12 -7.50 -26.56
C ASP A 83 6.95 -7.51 -28.09
N GLU A 84 7.55 -6.52 -28.76
CA GLU A 84 7.48 -6.37 -30.22
C GLU A 84 8.11 -7.54 -30.99
N ASN A 85 9.03 -8.28 -30.37
CA ASN A 85 9.69 -9.44 -30.95
C ASN A 85 8.93 -10.75 -30.70
N GLY A 86 7.76 -10.68 -30.05
CA GLY A 86 6.93 -11.84 -29.73
C GLY A 86 7.38 -12.61 -28.49
N LYS A 87 8.39 -12.14 -27.75
CA LYS A 87 8.77 -12.75 -26.47
C LYS A 87 7.65 -12.50 -25.47
N THR A 88 7.32 -13.51 -24.68
CA THR A 88 6.29 -13.42 -23.65
C THR A 88 6.88 -13.49 -22.25
N ARG A 89 6.14 -12.93 -21.29
CA ARG A 89 6.36 -13.13 -19.86
C ARG A 89 5.01 -13.42 -19.20
N SER A 90 4.89 -14.60 -18.62
CA SER A 90 3.73 -15.01 -17.84
C SER A 90 3.87 -14.54 -16.39
N PHE A 91 2.72 -14.29 -15.76
CA PHE A 91 2.59 -13.90 -14.36
C PHE A 91 1.53 -14.77 -13.71
N ASP A 92 1.84 -15.31 -12.53
CA ASP A 92 0.94 -16.15 -11.74
C ASP A 92 0.78 -15.52 -10.36
N LEU A 93 -0.14 -14.56 -10.22
CA LEU A 93 -0.16 -13.58 -9.13
C LEU A 93 -1.21 -13.87 -8.06
N ILE A 94 -0.84 -13.56 -6.82
CA ILE A 94 -1.73 -13.37 -5.68
C ILE A 94 -1.48 -11.99 -5.04
N ASP A 95 -2.28 -11.69 -4.02
CA ASP A 95 -2.27 -10.43 -3.29
C ASP A 95 -0.88 -9.94 -2.86
N GLY A 96 -0.66 -8.64 -3.03
CA GLY A 96 0.57 -7.96 -2.65
C GLY A 96 0.79 -7.90 -1.14
N GLY A 97 -0.26 -8.00 -0.33
CA GLY A 97 -0.24 -8.00 1.14
C GLY A 97 0.58 -9.15 1.73
N VAL A 98 0.71 -10.27 0.99
CA VAL A 98 1.60 -11.38 1.35
C VAL A 98 3.07 -10.95 1.36
N ALA A 99 3.43 -9.94 0.55
CA ALA A 99 4.79 -9.42 0.46
C ALA A 99 4.97 -8.06 1.17
N ALA A 100 4.04 -7.14 0.94
CA ALA A 100 4.12 -5.74 1.34
C ALA A 100 2.71 -5.18 1.59
N ASN A 101 2.13 -5.52 2.73
CA ASN A 101 0.81 -5.01 3.16
C ASN A 101 0.83 -3.49 3.43
N ASN A 102 2.00 -2.96 3.81
CA ASN A 102 2.28 -1.52 3.82
C ASN A 102 3.32 -1.21 2.72
N PRO A 103 2.91 -0.75 1.53
CA PRO A 103 3.82 -0.56 0.40
C PRO A 103 4.72 0.68 0.53
N THR A 104 4.66 1.43 1.65
CA THR A 104 5.41 2.67 1.82
C THR A 104 6.92 2.47 1.66
N LEU A 105 7.48 1.39 2.22
CA LEU A 105 8.90 1.07 2.06
C LEU A 105 9.25 0.62 0.64
N VAL A 106 8.31 -0.05 -0.05
CA VAL A 106 8.46 -0.42 -1.48
C VAL A 106 8.53 0.85 -2.33
N ALA A 107 7.65 1.82 -2.08
CA ALA A 107 7.63 3.10 -2.77
C ALA A 107 8.93 3.90 -2.55
N LEU A 108 9.42 4.00 -1.32
CA LEU A 108 10.67 4.69 -1.01
C LEU A 108 11.88 3.99 -1.64
N SER A 109 11.91 2.66 -1.62
CA SER A 109 12.96 1.87 -2.27
C SER A 109 12.94 2.07 -3.80
N HIS A 110 11.75 2.16 -4.39
CA HIS A 110 11.57 2.47 -5.81
C HIS A 110 12.11 3.85 -6.16
N ILE A 111 11.71 4.90 -5.43
CA ILE A 111 12.23 6.27 -5.61
C ILE A 111 13.76 6.27 -5.51
N ARG A 112 14.33 5.50 -4.56
CA ARG A 112 15.77 5.37 -4.40
C ARG A 112 16.48 4.73 -5.56
N ARG A 113 15.93 3.65 -6.09
CA ARG A 113 16.45 3.01 -7.28
C ARG A 113 16.43 3.96 -8.48
N GLU A 114 15.32 4.65 -8.74
CA GLU A 114 15.18 5.55 -9.89
C GLU A 114 16.10 6.78 -9.81
N SER A 115 16.33 7.32 -8.60
CA SER A 115 17.31 8.38 -8.36
C SER A 115 18.74 7.91 -8.66
N LEU A 116 19.13 6.71 -8.23
CA LEU A 116 20.45 6.14 -8.52
C LEU A 116 20.65 5.87 -10.02
N LEU A 117 19.59 5.52 -10.74
CA LEU A 117 19.61 5.32 -12.20
C LEU A 117 19.62 6.65 -12.98
N GLN A 118 19.71 7.80 -12.30
CA GLN A 118 19.72 9.14 -12.89
C GLN A 118 18.53 9.42 -13.82
N ASN A 119 17.38 8.84 -13.54
CA ASN A 119 16.16 9.12 -14.28
C ASN A 119 15.87 10.63 -14.21
N GLU A 120 15.61 11.30 -15.33
CA GLU A 120 15.50 12.78 -15.40
C GLU A 120 14.46 13.34 -14.40
N GLU A 121 13.41 12.57 -14.09
CA GLU A 121 12.40 12.94 -13.09
C GLU A 121 12.95 12.94 -11.64
N PHE A 122 13.96 12.12 -11.35
CA PHE A 122 14.55 11.90 -10.02
C PHE A 122 15.97 12.45 -9.87
N LYS A 123 16.55 13.00 -10.95
CA LYS A 123 17.92 13.48 -11.06
C LYS A 123 18.30 14.55 -10.03
N TYR A 124 17.31 15.32 -9.56
CA TYR A 124 17.49 16.38 -8.56
C TYR A 124 17.23 15.94 -7.12
N ILE A 125 16.85 14.68 -6.91
CA ILE A 125 16.59 14.14 -5.58
C ILE A 125 17.88 13.48 -5.06
N ASN A 126 18.64 14.23 -4.26
CA ASN A 126 19.73 13.65 -3.47
C ASN A 126 19.13 12.94 -2.26
N LEU A 127 18.94 11.62 -2.33
CA LEU A 127 18.28 10.85 -1.27
C LEU A 127 19.10 10.64 0.01
N ARG A 128 20.30 11.23 0.11
CA ARG A 128 20.94 11.46 1.42
C ARG A 128 20.16 12.48 2.26
N GLU A 129 19.27 13.24 1.63
CA GLU A 129 18.46 14.32 2.18
C GLU A 129 16.98 13.85 2.21
N THR A 130 16.62 13.02 3.20
CA THR A 130 15.23 12.55 3.42
C THR A 130 14.27 13.68 3.83
N ASP A 131 14.81 14.85 4.19
CA ASP A 131 14.09 16.10 4.44
C ASP A 131 13.33 16.61 3.20
N ARG A 132 13.65 16.14 1.99
CA ARG A 132 12.96 16.49 0.75
C ARG A 132 11.85 15.54 0.33
N ILE A 133 11.63 14.44 1.05
CA ILE A 133 10.57 13.48 0.74
C ILE A 133 9.42 13.71 1.70
N LEU A 134 8.23 13.95 1.17
CA LEU A 134 6.97 13.97 1.93
C LEU A 134 6.21 12.68 1.67
N VAL A 135 5.79 12.00 2.73
CA VAL A 135 5.12 10.70 2.68
C VAL A 135 3.81 10.79 3.47
N LEU A 136 2.70 10.54 2.79
CA LEU A 136 1.41 10.26 3.40
C LEU A 136 1.13 8.78 3.25
N SER A 137 1.02 8.07 4.36
CA SER A 137 0.67 6.66 4.41
C SER A 137 -0.70 6.49 5.07
N LEU A 138 -1.63 5.85 4.37
CA LEU A 138 -3.00 5.63 4.83
C LEU A 138 -3.18 4.13 5.04
N GLY A 139 -3.57 3.74 6.25
CA GLY A 139 -3.91 2.36 6.53
C GLY A 139 -5.42 2.14 6.56
N THR A 140 -5.83 0.89 6.40
CA THR A 140 -7.24 0.46 6.41
C THR A 140 -7.74 0.11 7.81
N GLY A 141 -6.92 0.39 8.82
CA GLY A 141 -7.14 0.05 10.20
C GLY A 141 -6.68 -1.35 10.58
N VAL A 142 -6.46 -1.55 11.87
CA VAL A 142 -6.24 -2.85 12.51
C VAL A 142 -7.35 -3.09 13.51
N ALA A 143 -7.67 -4.36 13.74
CA ALA A 143 -8.55 -4.73 14.83
C ALA A 143 -7.99 -4.14 16.12
N LYS A 144 -8.86 -3.50 16.92
CA LYS A 144 -8.59 -3.24 18.33
C LYS A 144 -8.03 -4.53 18.89
N HIS A 145 -6.98 -4.45 19.72
CA HIS A 145 -6.33 -5.57 20.40
C HIS A 145 -7.30 -6.44 21.21
N GLU A 146 -8.24 -7.09 20.54
CA GLU A 146 -8.76 -8.38 20.89
C GLU A 146 -7.51 -9.25 20.84
N GLU A 147 -7.15 -9.87 21.95
CA GLU A 147 -6.15 -10.92 22.01
C GLU A 147 -6.66 -12.08 21.16
N LYS A 148 -6.73 -11.89 19.83
CA LYS A 148 -7.49 -12.70 18.87
C LYS A 148 -7.12 -14.17 19.01
N TYR A 149 -5.86 -14.40 19.33
CA TYR A 149 -5.28 -15.72 19.56
C TYR A 149 -4.47 -15.69 20.85
N SER A 150 -4.59 -16.77 21.63
CA SER A 150 -3.71 -16.99 22.79
C SER A 150 -2.74 -18.13 22.50
N ALA A 151 -1.54 -18.08 23.09
CA ALA A 151 -0.58 -19.17 22.97
C ALA A 151 -1.15 -20.51 23.49
N ALA A 152 -1.97 -20.46 24.55
CA ALA A 152 -2.63 -21.64 25.10
C ALA A 152 -3.59 -22.30 24.08
N GLU A 153 -4.35 -21.49 23.35
CA GLU A 153 -5.24 -21.96 22.29
C GLU A 153 -4.47 -22.46 21.07
N ALA A 154 -3.54 -21.64 20.56
CA ALA A 154 -2.74 -21.93 19.37
C ALA A 154 -1.81 -23.13 19.54
N SER A 155 -1.39 -23.46 20.77
CA SER A 155 -0.58 -24.65 21.08
C SER A 155 -1.26 -25.97 20.70
N ARG A 156 -2.59 -25.96 20.53
CA ARG A 156 -3.40 -27.12 20.16
C ARG A 156 -3.79 -27.11 18.68
N TRP A 157 -3.37 -26.11 17.92
CA TRP A 157 -3.76 -25.96 16.52
C TRP A 157 -2.99 -26.91 15.62
N GLY A 158 -3.74 -27.68 14.82
CA GLY A 158 -3.22 -28.37 13.65
C GLY A 158 -3.28 -27.49 12.39
N LEU A 159 -2.90 -28.06 11.24
CA LEU A 159 -2.86 -27.37 9.95
C LEU A 159 -4.15 -26.62 9.59
N ILE A 160 -5.32 -27.20 9.90
CA ILE A 160 -6.62 -26.61 9.57
C ILE A 160 -6.84 -25.31 10.35
N ASN A 161 -6.61 -25.32 11.66
CA ASN A 161 -6.84 -24.13 12.49
C ASN A 161 -5.87 -23.00 12.15
N TRP A 162 -4.62 -23.30 11.79
CA TRP A 162 -3.67 -22.28 11.33
C TRP A 162 -4.10 -21.62 10.01
N ILE A 163 -4.80 -22.35 9.13
CA ILE A 163 -5.29 -21.84 7.85
C ILE A 163 -6.66 -21.17 8.01
N PHE A 164 -7.53 -21.72 8.85
CA PHE A 164 -8.89 -21.27 9.07
C PHE A 164 -9.34 -21.56 10.50
N HIS A 165 -9.61 -20.50 11.26
CA HIS A 165 -10.10 -20.60 12.63
C HIS A 165 -11.19 -19.56 12.90
N ASN A 166 -12.37 -20.00 13.32
CA ASN A 166 -13.51 -19.13 13.66
C ASN A 166 -13.88 -18.07 12.58
N GLY A 167 -13.74 -18.41 11.30
CA GLY A 167 -14.04 -17.47 10.20
C GLY A 167 -12.88 -16.55 9.81
N PHE A 168 -11.73 -16.64 10.49
CA PHE A 168 -10.51 -15.91 10.21
C PHE A 168 -9.45 -16.81 9.57
N THR A 169 -8.37 -16.20 9.08
CA THR A 169 -7.25 -16.85 8.41
C THR A 169 -5.94 -16.57 9.14
N PRO A 170 -5.67 -17.24 10.28
CA PRO A 170 -4.65 -16.79 11.23
C PRO A 170 -3.26 -16.57 10.62
N LEU A 171 -2.77 -17.48 9.77
CA LEU A 171 -1.47 -17.29 9.12
C LEU A 171 -1.43 -16.06 8.21
N ILE A 172 -2.51 -15.81 7.44
CA ILE A 172 -2.58 -14.66 6.54
C ILE A 172 -2.63 -13.37 7.36
N ASP A 173 -3.47 -13.34 8.40
CA ASP A 173 -3.63 -12.19 9.29
C ASP A 173 -2.28 -11.86 9.95
N ILE A 174 -1.61 -12.86 10.54
CA ILE A 174 -0.30 -12.69 11.21
C ILE A 174 0.76 -12.17 10.24
N PHE A 175 0.91 -12.77 9.05
CA PHE A 175 1.95 -12.33 8.12
C PHE A 175 1.64 -10.95 7.53
N SER A 176 0.37 -10.63 7.28
CA SER A 176 -0.05 -9.34 6.74
C SER A 176 0.12 -8.22 7.76
N ASP A 177 -0.26 -8.46 9.02
CA ASP A 177 -0.08 -7.51 10.12
C ASP A 177 1.43 -7.30 10.41
N ALA A 178 2.20 -8.39 10.51
CA ALA A 178 3.65 -8.32 10.70
C ALA A 178 4.35 -7.56 9.57
N SER A 179 3.92 -7.73 8.31
CA SER A 179 4.45 -6.99 7.16
C SER A 179 4.19 -5.48 7.30
N SER A 180 2.99 -5.08 7.76
CA SER A 180 2.65 -3.67 7.97
C SER A 180 3.41 -3.05 9.13
N ASP A 181 3.44 -3.73 10.28
CA ASP A 181 4.04 -3.24 11.52
C ASP A 181 5.55 -3.04 11.37
N MET A 182 6.24 -4.00 10.72
CA MET A 182 7.68 -3.88 10.45
C MET A 182 8.00 -2.69 9.57
N VAL A 183 7.16 -2.37 8.58
CA VAL A 183 7.34 -1.18 7.74
C VAL A 183 7.15 0.09 8.58
N ASP A 184 6.13 0.17 9.41
CA ASP A 184 5.90 1.34 10.27
C ASP A 184 7.07 1.53 11.26
N LEU A 185 7.59 0.46 11.88
CA LEU A 185 8.78 0.51 12.74
C LEU A 185 10.04 0.99 11.98
N HIS A 186 10.30 0.45 10.78
CA HIS A 186 11.45 0.83 9.97
C HIS A 186 11.38 2.29 9.53
N LEU A 187 10.20 2.76 9.09
CA LEU A 187 10.02 4.13 8.63
C LEU A 187 10.05 5.12 9.79
N SER A 188 9.40 4.81 10.91
CA SER A 188 9.47 5.67 12.07
C SER A 188 10.90 5.79 12.59
N THR A 189 11.67 4.69 12.65
CA THR A 189 13.11 4.76 12.95
C THR A 189 13.85 5.65 11.94
N LEU A 190 13.67 5.42 10.64
CA LEU A 190 14.35 6.18 9.58
C LEU A 190 14.08 7.69 9.71
N PHE A 191 12.81 8.10 9.79
CA PHE A 191 12.42 9.50 9.82
C PHE A 191 12.71 10.17 11.18
N GLN A 192 12.68 9.42 12.29
CA GLN A 192 13.10 9.92 13.61
C GLN A 192 14.61 10.15 13.66
N CYS A 193 15.43 9.18 13.22
CA CYS A 193 16.89 9.29 13.22
C CYS A 193 17.40 10.42 12.30
N LEU A 194 16.65 10.75 11.25
CA LEU A 194 17.01 11.82 10.30
C LEU A 194 16.40 13.17 10.66
N ASN A 195 15.77 13.30 11.83
CA ASN A 195 15.08 14.51 12.30
C ASN A 195 14.02 15.07 11.32
N CYS A 196 13.42 14.18 10.51
CA CYS A 196 12.44 14.50 9.47
C CYS A 196 11.04 13.94 9.83
N LYS A 197 10.76 13.73 11.11
CA LYS A 197 9.54 13.09 11.61
C LYS A 197 8.22 13.71 11.11
N HIS A 198 8.21 15.00 10.76
CA HIS A 198 7.04 15.69 10.23
C HIS A 198 6.77 15.39 8.74
N ASN A 199 7.74 14.82 8.04
CA ASN A 199 7.61 14.46 6.63
C ASN A 199 6.92 13.10 6.41
N TYR A 200 6.75 12.31 7.47
CA TYR A 200 6.01 11.06 7.44
C TYR A 200 4.72 11.20 8.26
N LEU A 201 3.58 11.23 7.56
CA LEU A 201 2.26 11.21 8.17
C LEU A 201 1.60 9.85 7.91
N ARG A 202 1.43 9.05 8.97
CA ARG A 202 0.69 7.79 8.95
C ARG A 202 -0.67 8.01 9.60
N ILE A 203 -1.74 7.73 8.89
CA ILE A 203 -3.11 7.76 9.42
C ILE A 203 -3.63 6.33 9.43
N GLN A 204 -3.90 5.82 10.62
CA GLN A 204 -4.28 4.43 10.86
C GLN A 204 -5.34 4.34 11.96
N ALA A 205 -6.39 3.56 11.73
CA ALA A 205 -7.32 3.20 12.79
C ALA A 205 -6.79 2.00 13.58
N ASP A 206 -6.82 2.06 14.90
CA ASP A 206 -6.24 1.06 15.82
C ASP A 206 -7.30 0.35 16.68
N THR A 207 -8.56 0.60 16.38
CA THR A 207 -9.69 0.36 17.30
C THR A 207 -10.88 -0.30 16.60
N LEU A 208 -10.69 -0.92 15.43
CA LEU A 208 -11.76 -1.62 14.71
C LEU A 208 -12.26 -2.83 15.50
N THR A 209 -13.57 -3.07 15.53
CA THR A 209 -14.14 -4.22 16.27
C THR A 209 -15.19 -4.97 15.46
N GLY A 210 -15.31 -6.28 15.69
CA GLY A 210 -16.30 -7.13 15.01
C GLY A 210 -16.19 -7.03 13.48
N GLU A 211 -17.33 -6.80 12.81
CA GLU A 211 -17.42 -6.72 11.34
C GLU A 211 -16.56 -5.61 10.71
N GLU A 212 -16.23 -4.55 11.46
CA GLU A 212 -15.38 -3.45 10.96
C GLU A 212 -13.95 -3.92 10.69
N SER A 213 -13.51 -4.96 11.41
CA SER A 213 -12.18 -5.55 11.27
C SER A 213 -12.10 -6.64 10.21
N SER A 214 -13.24 -7.00 9.60
CA SER A 214 -13.29 -7.97 8.50
C SER A 214 -12.94 -7.31 7.18
N VAL A 215 -12.15 -8.02 6.37
CA VAL A 215 -11.72 -7.59 5.03
C VAL A 215 -12.79 -7.80 3.95
N ASP A 216 -13.88 -8.51 4.25
CA ASP A 216 -14.83 -8.96 3.22
C ASP A 216 -16.33 -8.80 3.58
N VAL A 217 -16.65 -8.18 4.71
CA VAL A 217 -18.05 -7.85 5.07
C VAL A 217 -18.48 -6.55 4.42
N ALA A 218 -19.10 -6.65 3.23
CA ALA A 218 -19.56 -5.50 2.43
C ALA A 218 -21.06 -5.17 2.63
N THR A 219 -21.61 -5.33 3.84
CA THR A 219 -23.01 -4.95 4.12
C THR A 219 -23.15 -3.43 4.13
N PRO A 220 -24.30 -2.85 3.72
CA PRO A 220 -24.51 -1.40 3.75
C PRO A 220 -24.26 -0.78 5.13
N LYS A 221 -24.64 -1.51 6.19
CA LYS A 221 -24.40 -1.11 7.58
C LYS A 221 -22.90 -1.05 7.91
N ASN A 222 -22.13 -2.08 7.56
CA ASN A 222 -20.69 -2.10 7.83
C ASN A 222 -19.96 -1.01 7.03
N LEU A 223 -20.29 -0.85 5.74
CA LEU A 223 -19.70 0.19 4.89
C LEU A 223 -19.97 1.61 5.43
N GLN A 224 -21.20 1.89 5.89
CA GLN A 224 -21.54 3.16 6.52
C GLN A 224 -20.73 3.39 7.81
N LYS A 225 -20.55 2.34 8.63
CA LYS A 225 -19.75 2.41 9.85
C LYS A 225 -18.26 2.69 9.56
N LEU A 226 -17.70 2.09 8.50
CA LEU A 226 -16.34 2.38 8.06
C LEU A 226 -16.17 3.85 7.62
N VAL A 227 -17.19 4.44 6.99
CA VAL A 227 -17.19 5.89 6.66
C VAL A 227 -17.18 6.74 7.94
N GLU A 228 -18.00 6.40 8.93
CA GLU A 228 -18.05 7.09 10.23
C GLU A 228 -16.71 6.98 10.99
N ILE A 229 -16.05 5.82 10.93
CA ILE A 229 -14.71 5.61 11.49
C ILE A 229 -13.70 6.52 10.80
N GLY A 230 -13.72 6.60 9.46
CA GLY A 230 -12.85 7.51 8.71
C GLY A 230 -13.06 8.98 9.07
N GLN A 231 -14.32 9.41 9.23
CA GLN A 231 -14.67 10.77 9.65
C GLN A 231 -14.20 11.06 11.08
N THR A 232 -14.35 10.10 11.98
CA THR A 232 -13.87 10.20 13.36
C THR A 232 -12.34 10.26 13.42
N LEU A 233 -11.66 9.50 12.55
CA LEU A 233 -10.21 9.47 12.49
C LEU A 233 -9.60 10.84 12.16
N LEU A 234 -10.31 11.68 11.39
CA LEU A 234 -9.90 13.06 11.13
C LEU A 234 -9.85 13.93 12.39
N GLN A 235 -10.69 13.63 13.39
CA GLN A 235 -10.76 14.39 14.65
C GLN A 235 -9.80 13.85 15.71
N LYS A 236 -9.29 12.63 15.55
CA LYS A 236 -8.30 12.06 16.48
C LYS A 236 -6.97 12.81 16.39
N PRO A 237 -6.22 12.91 17.50
CA PRO A 237 -4.86 13.44 17.50
C PRO A 237 -3.95 12.68 16.52
N VAL A 238 -2.96 13.37 15.97
CA VAL A 238 -1.87 12.72 15.24
C VAL A 238 -1.17 11.74 16.17
N SER A 239 -0.92 10.53 15.70
CA SER A 239 -0.18 9.50 16.44
C SER A 239 1.03 8.99 15.65
N ARG A 240 2.02 8.45 16.36
CA ARG A 240 3.16 7.75 15.76
C ARG A 240 3.43 6.46 16.52
N VAL A 241 4.00 5.48 15.84
CA VAL A 241 4.43 4.25 16.50
C VAL A 241 5.54 4.56 17.52
N ASN A 242 5.33 4.10 18.74
CA ASN A 242 6.35 4.01 19.77
C ASN A 242 7.21 2.79 19.47
N LEU A 243 8.52 2.99 19.30
CA LEU A 243 9.44 1.93 18.86
C LEU A 243 9.69 0.85 19.93
N GLU A 244 9.42 1.14 21.20
CA GLU A 244 9.56 0.19 22.30
C GLU A 244 8.31 -0.69 22.45
N THR A 245 7.12 -0.08 22.33
CA THR A 245 5.85 -0.77 22.56
C THR A 245 5.20 -1.29 21.28
N GLY A 246 5.62 -0.79 20.11
CA GLY A 246 4.99 -1.05 18.81
C GLY A 246 3.61 -0.40 18.65
N ARG A 247 3.17 0.43 19.60
CA ARG A 247 1.82 1.03 19.61
C ARG A 247 1.82 2.44 19.05
N PHE A 248 0.73 2.84 18.42
CA PHE A 248 0.52 4.23 18.05
C PHE A 248 0.18 5.06 19.28
N GLU A 249 0.99 6.07 19.55
CA GLU A 249 0.83 7.00 20.67
C GLU A 249 0.58 8.41 20.15
N GLU A 250 -0.34 9.12 20.79
CA GLU A 250 -0.68 10.51 20.47
C GLU A 250 0.55 11.41 20.63
N ILE A 251 0.73 12.34 19.69
CA ILE A 251 1.82 13.31 19.73
C ILE A 251 1.28 14.67 20.18
N GLU A 252 1.63 15.06 21.41
CA GLU A 252 1.25 16.36 21.95
C GLU A 252 1.69 17.52 21.03
N GLY A 253 0.78 18.45 20.78
CA GLY A 253 1.04 19.67 20.00
C GLY A 253 0.96 19.53 18.48
N GLU A 254 0.75 18.32 17.92
CA GLU A 254 0.60 18.16 16.46
C GLU A 254 -0.85 18.31 15.94
N GLY A 255 -1.81 18.50 16.85
CA GLY A 255 -3.22 18.69 16.52
C GLY A 255 -3.88 17.40 16.04
N THR A 256 -4.97 17.54 15.28
CA THR A 256 -5.74 16.40 14.74
C THR A 256 -5.16 15.90 13.41
N ASN A 257 -5.56 14.69 13.00
CA ASN A 257 -5.25 14.18 11.65
C ASN A 257 -5.80 15.10 10.55
N GLY A 258 -6.96 15.73 10.76
CA GLY A 258 -7.52 16.73 9.85
C GLY A 258 -6.65 17.97 9.71
N ASP A 259 -6.09 18.46 10.82
CA ASP A 259 -5.13 19.57 10.80
C ASP A 259 -3.84 19.19 10.06
N ALA A 260 -3.33 17.97 10.31
CA ALA A 260 -2.14 17.45 9.66
C ALA A 260 -2.32 17.28 8.15
N LEU A 261 -3.47 16.73 7.71
CA LEU A 261 -3.82 16.64 6.29
C LEU A 261 -3.96 18.02 5.64
N SER A 262 -4.52 18.99 6.34
CA SER A 262 -4.63 20.37 5.84
C SER A 262 -3.25 20.99 5.62
N ARG A 263 -2.32 20.81 6.57
CA ARG A 263 -0.92 21.24 6.41
C ARG A 263 -0.24 20.51 5.24
N PHE A 264 -0.44 19.20 5.13
CA PHE A 264 0.12 18.39 4.03
C PHE A 264 -0.39 18.88 2.66
N ALA A 265 -1.69 19.19 2.55
CA ALA A 265 -2.30 19.72 1.33
C ALA A 265 -1.74 21.10 0.94
N ILE A 266 -1.48 21.98 1.92
CA ILE A 266 -0.82 23.27 1.69
C ILE A 266 0.58 23.05 1.11
N GLN A 267 1.39 22.18 1.72
CA GLN A 267 2.74 21.87 1.24
C GLN A 267 2.74 21.35 -0.20
N LEU A 268 1.83 20.41 -0.54
CA LEU A 268 1.69 19.90 -1.90
C LEU A 268 1.28 21.00 -2.90
N SER A 269 0.37 21.89 -2.51
CA SER A 269 -0.09 23.01 -3.33
C SER A 269 1.03 24.01 -3.59
N GLU A 270 1.80 24.37 -2.56
CA GLU A 270 2.94 25.27 -2.65
C GLU A 270 4.05 24.68 -3.53
N GLU A 271 4.38 23.40 -3.35
CA GLU A 271 5.39 22.72 -4.17
C GLU A 271 4.98 22.66 -5.64
N ARG A 272 3.70 22.37 -5.92
CA ARG A 272 3.16 22.40 -7.29
C ARG A 272 3.28 23.80 -7.91
N LYS A 273 2.97 24.86 -7.16
CA LYS A 273 3.12 26.26 -7.64
C LYS A 273 4.57 26.58 -7.92
N ARG A 274 5.50 26.19 -7.04
CA ARG A 274 6.94 26.38 -7.20
C ARG A 274 7.46 25.73 -8.48
N ARG A 275 7.12 24.45 -8.72
CA ARG A 275 7.54 23.74 -9.95
C ARG A 275 6.98 24.36 -11.22
N ARG A 276 5.71 24.77 -11.22
CA ARG A 276 5.10 25.46 -12.37
C ARG A 276 5.79 26.79 -12.67
N HIS A 277 6.12 27.55 -11.63
CA HIS A 277 6.83 28.81 -11.80
C HIS A 277 8.23 28.59 -12.36
N ALA A 278 9.00 27.64 -11.82
CA ALA A 278 10.32 27.28 -12.33
C ALA A 278 10.27 26.83 -13.81
N GLN A 279 9.27 26.02 -14.17
CA GLN A 279 9.07 25.58 -15.55
C GLN A 279 8.73 26.76 -16.49
N SER A 280 7.89 27.71 -16.03
CA SER A 280 7.56 28.90 -16.82
C SER A 280 8.78 29.79 -17.08
N LEU A 281 9.67 29.94 -16.09
CA LEU A 281 10.92 30.70 -16.22
C LEU A 281 11.91 30.01 -17.16
N CYS A 282 11.99 28.68 -17.13
CA CYS A 282 12.84 27.92 -18.05
C CYS A 282 12.34 28.05 -19.50
N ASN A 283 11.02 27.98 -19.71
CA ASN A 283 10.41 28.11 -21.02
C ASN A 283 10.48 29.53 -21.61
N SER A 284 10.59 30.57 -20.79
CA SER A 284 10.76 31.97 -21.24
C SER A 284 12.22 32.39 -21.45
N ALA A 285 13.17 31.55 -21.05
CA ALA A 285 14.61 31.75 -21.24
C ALA A 285 15.16 31.03 -22.51
N LEU A 286 14.31 30.32 -23.24
CA LEU A 286 14.56 29.68 -24.54
C LEU A 286 13.90 30.48 -25.67
#